data_AF-A0A0J6CSK5-F1
#
_entry.id   AF-A0A0J6CSK5-F1
#
_cell.length_a   1.000
_cell.length_b   1.000
_cell.length_c   1.000
_cell.angle_alpha   90.00
_cell.angle_beta   90.00
_cell.angle_gamma   90.00
#
_symmetry.space_group_name_H-M   'P 1'
#
loop_
_entity.id
_entity.type
_entity.pdbx_description
1 polymer ?
#
loop_
_entity_poly.entity_id
_entity_poly.type
_entity_poly.pdbx_seq_one_letter_code
_entity_poly.pdbx_strand_id
1 'polypeptide(L)'
;MNDSVYQLIVETTVKRVPTCHESPEDFFIALDDRDYPYLILPTPKEMFDNDDVFTIRLIPDPLNRFRFEMDNSFTKLSFKRFFTFFDDKSYYFGPNDNMLIHFLKSPVYKSYVAWVSNLYFKRIDDLIERYNNEELPEERKSIKAKLSRLLIEA
;
A
#
# COMPACT_ATOMS: atom_id res chain seq x y z
N MET A 1 2.38 -20.82 -8.89
CA MET A 1 3.44 -19.80 -8.88
C MET A 1 3.97 -19.77 -7.46
N ASN A 2 5.24 -20.08 -7.24
CA ASN A 2 5.85 -19.95 -5.92
C ASN A 2 6.17 -18.48 -5.72
N ASP A 3 5.25 -17.74 -5.09
CA ASP A 3 5.60 -16.42 -4.58
C ASP A 3 6.78 -16.61 -3.63
N SER A 4 7.85 -15.84 -3.83
CA SER A 4 9.01 -15.91 -2.95
C SER A 4 8.54 -15.61 -1.52
N VAL A 5 9.05 -16.32 -0.51
CA VAL A 5 8.69 -16.08 0.91
C VAL A 5 8.81 -14.59 1.27
N TYR A 6 9.77 -13.89 0.64
CA TYR A 6 9.97 -12.46 0.79
C TYR A 6 8.81 -11.61 0.27
N GLN A 7 8.27 -11.93 -0.91
CA GLN A 7 7.10 -11.23 -1.45
C GLN A 7 5.87 -11.39 -0.54
N LEU A 8 5.68 -12.57 0.04
CA LEU A 8 4.60 -12.81 1.00
C LEU A 8 4.77 -11.99 2.29
N ILE A 9 6.01 -11.83 2.77
CA ILE A 9 6.33 -10.95 3.91
C ILE A 9 5.96 -9.51 3.57
N VAL A 10 6.41 -9.00 2.42
CA VAL A 10 6.09 -7.64 1.97
C VAL A 10 4.59 -7.45 1.87
N GLU A 11 3.90 -8.35 1.18
CA GLU A 11 2.43 -8.29 1.03
C GLU A 11 1.75 -8.23 2.40
N THR A 12 2.11 -9.12 3.32
CA THR A 12 1.50 -9.16 4.66
C THR A 12 1.78 -7.89 5.46
N THR A 13 2.96 -7.30 5.33
CA THR A 13 3.32 -6.07 6.06
C THR A 13 2.61 -4.84 5.49
N VAL A 14 2.43 -4.75 4.17
CA VAL A 14 1.82 -3.58 3.52
C VAL A 14 0.30 -3.71 3.35
N LYS A 15 -0.28 -4.91 3.35
CA LYS A 15 -1.72 -5.12 3.18
C LYS A 15 -2.47 -4.96 4.51
N ARG A 16 -2.45 -3.74 5.04
CA ARG A 16 -3.10 -3.36 6.31
C ARG A 16 -3.59 -1.92 6.27
N VAL A 17 -4.44 -1.56 7.23
CA VAL A 17 -4.84 -0.17 7.46
C VAL A 17 -3.62 0.65 7.91
N PRO A 18 -3.29 1.77 7.23
CA PRO A 18 -2.20 2.64 7.65
C PRO A 18 -2.56 3.39 8.94
N THR A 19 -1.53 3.79 9.70
CA THR A 19 -1.65 4.56 10.93
C THR A 19 -0.79 5.83 10.86
N CYS A 20 -1.01 6.77 11.78
CA CYS A 20 -0.15 7.96 11.90
C CYS A 20 1.18 7.71 12.63
N HIS A 21 1.38 6.51 13.20
CA HIS A 21 2.51 6.18 14.06
C HIS A 21 3.32 5.02 13.46
N GLU A 22 3.71 5.17 12.19
CA GLU A 22 4.43 4.14 11.47
C GLU A 22 5.93 4.12 11.80
N SER A 23 6.50 2.91 11.75
CA SER A 23 7.95 2.72 11.74
C SER A 23 8.47 2.71 10.29
N PRO A 24 9.60 3.38 9.99
CA PRO A 24 10.28 3.25 8.69
C PRO A 24 10.59 1.79 8.30
N GLU A 25 10.79 0.92 9.30
CA GLU A 25 11.10 -0.50 9.11
C GLU A 25 9.99 -1.27 8.40
N ASP A 26 8.74 -0.83 8.51
CA ASP A 26 7.57 -1.48 7.91
C ASP A 26 7.37 -1.13 6.42
N PHE A 27 8.27 -0.33 5.84
CA PHE A 27 8.20 0.09 4.44
C PHE A 27 9.22 -0.64 3.58
N PHE A 28 8.86 -0.78 2.30
CA PHE A 28 9.67 -1.44 1.29
C PHE A 28 9.76 -0.56 0.05
N ILE A 29 10.91 -0.64 -0.63
CA ILE A 29 11.02 -0.19 -2.01
C ILE A 29 10.70 -1.35 -2.93
N ALA A 30 9.89 -1.10 -3.96
CA ALA A 30 9.64 -2.03 -5.04
C ALA A 30 10.05 -1.46 -6.39
N LEU A 31 10.52 -2.35 -7.26
CA LEU A 31 10.81 -2.06 -8.66
C LEU A 31 9.73 -2.64 -9.55
N ASP A 32 9.25 -1.82 -10.49
CA ASP A 32 8.35 -2.26 -11.54
C ASP A 32 9.10 -2.98 -12.68
N ASP A 33 8.38 -3.28 -13.78
CA ASP A 33 8.92 -3.91 -14.99
C ASP A 33 10.01 -3.10 -15.71
N ARG A 34 10.23 -1.85 -15.31
CA ARG A 34 11.18 -0.90 -15.92
C ARG A 34 12.25 -0.45 -14.94
N ASP A 35 12.42 -1.16 -13.83
CA ASP A 35 13.33 -0.83 -12.74
C ASP A 35 13.08 0.55 -12.12
N TYR A 36 11.85 1.06 -12.19
CA TYR A 36 11.50 2.30 -11.49
C TYR A 36 11.21 2.03 -10.01
N PRO A 37 11.87 2.77 -9.10
CA PRO A 37 11.66 2.60 -7.67
C PRO A 37 10.39 3.27 -7.16
N TYR A 38 9.66 2.52 -6.34
CA TYR A 38 8.44 2.95 -5.66
C TYR A 38 8.53 2.63 -4.18
N LEU A 39 8.18 3.59 -3.33
CA LEU A 39 7.82 3.31 -1.94
C LEU A 39 6.41 2.71 -1.92
N ILE A 40 6.26 1.50 -1.40
CA ILE A 40 4.93 0.90 -1.20
C ILE A 40 4.33 1.45 0.10
N LEU A 41 3.09 1.91 0.03
CA LEU A 41 2.37 2.40 1.19
C LEU A 41 1.41 1.34 1.74
N PRO A 42 1.22 1.27 3.07
CA PRO A 42 0.24 0.38 3.65
C PRO A 42 -1.15 0.68 3.07
N THR A 43 -1.76 -0.34 2.49
CA THR A 43 -3.05 -0.28 1.81
C THR A 43 -3.88 -1.50 2.24
N PRO A 44 -5.05 -1.33 2.87
CA PRO A 44 -5.82 -2.44 3.40
C PRO A 44 -6.16 -3.51 2.37
N LYS A 45 -6.22 -4.77 2.82
CA LYS A 45 -6.62 -5.88 1.95
C LYS A 45 -8.10 -5.73 1.56
N GLU A 46 -8.49 -6.23 0.38
CA GLU A 46 -9.87 -6.19 -0.14
C GLU A 46 -10.48 -4.77 -0.29
N MET A 47 -9.70 -3.71 -0.04
CA MET A 47 -10.09 -2.33 -0.31
C MET A 47 -10.37 -2.11 -1.80
N PHE A 48 -9.60 -2.79 -2.65
CA PHE A 48 -9.74 -2.81 -4.10
C PHE A 48 -10.00 -4.24 -4.59
N ASP A 49 -10.76 -4.36 -5.68
CA ASP A 49 -11.06 -5.67 -6.29
C ASP A 49 -9.86 -6.26 -7.04
N ASN A 50 -9.00 -5.38 -7.58
CA ASN A 50 -7.67 -5.76 -8.02
C ASN A 50 -6.73 -5.57 -6.85
N ASP A 51 -5.75 -6.46 -6.70
CA ASP A 51 -4.75 -6.48 -5.62
C ASP A 51 -3.79 -5.26 -5.67
N ASP A 52 -4.38 -4.07 -5.65
CA ASP A 52 -3.76 -2.78 -5.82
C ASP A 52 -3.17 -2.31 -4.50
N VAL A 53 -2.12 -1.52 -4.60
CA VAL A 53 -1.48 -0.80 -3.50
C VAL A 53 -1.27 0.65 -3.91
N PHE A 54 -1.29 1.55 -2.95
CA PHE A 54 -0.79 2.90 -3.17
C PHE A 54 0.72 2.93 -3.04
N THR A 55 1.34 3.75 -3.86
CA THR A 55 2.78 3.89 -3.95
C THR A 55 3.17 5.34 -4.16
N ILE A 56 4.41 5.68 -3.83
CA ILE A 56 5.04 6.94 -4.22
C ILE A 56 6.25 6.60 -5.08
N ARG A 57 6.33 7.20 -6.25
CA ARG A 57 7.49 7.03 -7.12
C ARG A 57 8.69 7.78 -6.52
N LEU A 58 9.86 7.17 -6.60
CA LEU A 58 11.13 7.83 -6.32
C LEU A 58 11.73 8.30 -7.64
N ILE A 59 11.92 9.60 -7.78
CA ILE A 59 12.39 10.25 -9.00
C ILE A 59 13.87 10.60 -8.82
N PRO A 60 14.76 10.19 -9.73
CA PRO A 60 16.17 10.57 -9.66
C PRO A 60 16.32 12.08 -9.88
N ASP A 61 17.18 12.72 -9.09
CA ASP A 61 17.54 14.12 -9.25
C ASP A 61 18.26 14.28 -10.62
N PRO A 62 17.82 15.22 -11.47
CA PRO A 62 18.39 15.42 -12.81
C PRO A 62 19.86 15.82 -12.78
N LEU A 63 20.33 16.42 -11.68
CA LEU A 63 21.71 16.86 -11.48
C LEU A 63 22.56 15.81 -10.75
N ASN A 64 21.94 14.86 -10.04
CA ASN A 64 22.62 13.78 -9.35
C ASN A 64 21.80 12.48 -9.37
N ARG A 65 22.16 11.56 -10.27
CA ARG A 65 21.47 10.27 -10.45
C ARG A 65 21.51 9.33 -9.22
N PHE A 66 22.36 9.63 -8.23
CA PHE A 66 22.45 8.88 -6.98
C PHE A 66 21.58 9.47 -5.87
N ARG A 67 20.86 10.56 -6.15
CA ARG A 67 19.91 11.17 -5.24
C ARG A 67 18.51 10.99 -5.80
N PHE A 68 17.58 10.67 -4.91
CA PHE A 68 16.17 10.50 -5.24
C PHE A 68 15.33 11.53 -4.48
N GLU A 69 14.22 11.89 -5.08
CA GLU A 69 13.16 12.69 -4.46
C GLU A 69 11.87 11.89 -4.49
N MET A 70 11.04 12.05 -3.46
CA MET A 70 9.69 11.49 -3.47
C MET A 70 8.81 12.32 -4.39
N ASP A 71 8.08 11.65 -5.28
CA ASP A 71 7.05 12.31 -6.05
C ASP A 71 5.96 12.89 -5.14
N ASN A 72 5.34 13.98 -5.58
CA ASN A 72 4.28 14.67 -4.84
C ASN A 72 2.91 14.00 -5.01
N SER A 73 2.85 12.87 -5.74
CA SER A 73 1.61 12.18 -6.08
C SER A 73 1.61 10.73 -5.61
N PHE A 74 0.46 10.29 -5.10
CA PHE A 74 0.21 8.88 -4.84
C PHE A 74 -0.22 8.19 -6.14
N THR A 75 0.46 7.11 -6.49
CA THR A 75 0.10 6.28 -7.64
C THR A 75 -0.48 4.96 -7.16
N LYS A 76 -1.64 4.57 -7.72
CA LYS A 76 -2.21 3.25 -7.48
C LYS A 76 -1.71 2.27 -8.53
N LEU A 77 -1.08 1.19 -8.09
CA LEU A 77 -0.50 0.15 -8.95
C LEU A 77 -0.92 -1.23 -8.44
N SER A 78 -1.09 -2.20 -9.33
CA SER A 78 -1.28 -3.59 -8.92
C SER A 78 0.01 -4.10 -8.28
N PHE A 79 -0.10 -4.74 -7.11
CA PHE A 79 1.04 -5.32 -6.39
C PHE A 79 1.83 -6.32 -7.25
N LYS A 80 1.13 -7.03 -8.15
CA LYS A 80 1.71 -7.96 -9.11
C LYS A 80 2.62 -7.32 -10.17
N ARG A 81 2.65 -5.99 -10.29
CA ARG A 81 3.58 -5.30 -11.19
C ARG A 81 4.99 -5.24 -10.63
N PHE A 82 5.17 -5.52 -9.34
CA PHE A 82 6.47 -5.48 -8.69
C PHE A 82 7.11 -6.86 -8.68
N PHE A 83 8.36 -6.93 -9.13
CA PHE A 83 9.12 -8.18 -9.21
C PHE A 83 10.25 -8.24 -8.18
N THR A 84 10.67 -7.08 -7.67
CA THR A 84 11.77 -6.98 -6.71
C THR A 84 11.39 -6.02 -5.61
N PHE A 85 11.71 -6.42 -4.39
CA PHE A 85 11.42 -5.67 -3.17
C PHE A 85 12.71 -5.53 -2.36
N PHE A 86 12.85 -4.42 -1.63
CA PHE A 86 14.00 -4.12 -0.78
C PHE A 86 13.54 -3.54 0.56
N ASP A 87 14.11 -4.05 1.64
CA ASP A 87 13.99 -3.55 3.00
C ASP A 87 15.13 -2.60 3.38
N ASP A 88 16.31 -2.73 2.77
CA ASP A 88 17.36 -1.72 2.81
C ASP A 88 16.99 -0.54 1.91
N LYS A 89 16.57 0.55 2.54
CA LYS A 89 16.09 1.75 1.87
C LYS A 89 17.10 2.90 1.92
N SER A 90 18.29 2.67 2.48
CA SER A 90 19.31 3.70 2.75
C SER A 90 19.76 4.40 1.47
N TYR A 91 19.84 3.66 0.35
CA TYR A 91 20.17 4.21 -0.97
C TYR A 91 19.17 5.27 -1.44
N TYR A 92 17.90 5.12 -1.07
CA TYR A 92 16.81 5.97 -1.56
C TYR A 92 16.46 7.11 -0.60
N PHE A 93 16.45 6.86 0.71
CA PHE A 93 16.05 7.86 1.72
C PHE A 93 17.20 8.54 2.45
N GLY A 94 18.44 8.19 2.10
CA GLY A 94 19.63 8.67 2.79
C GLY A 94 19.86 7.98 4.14
N PRO A 95 20.83 8.46 4.92
CA PRO A 95 21.22 7.82 6.17
C PRO A 95 20.06 7.81 7.18
N ASN A 96 19.89 6.68 7.87
CA ASN A 96 18.87 6.47 8.91
C ASN A 96 17.44 6.80 8.44
N ASP A 97 17.12 6.54 7.17
CA ASP A 97 15.78 6.76 6.60
C ASP A 97 15.24 8.19 6.76
N ASN A 98 16.12 9.21 6.83
CA ASN A 98 15.72 10.57 7.19
C ASN A 98 14.59 11.13 6.30
N MET A 99 14.68 10.93 4.98
CA MET A 99 13.63 11.37 4.07
C MET A 99 12.29 10.68 4.34
N LEU A 100 12.30 9.38 4.62
CA LEU A 100 11.09 8.62 4.95
C LEU A 100 10.51 9.08 6.30
N ILE A 101 11.34 9.25 7.33
CA ILE A 101 10.91 9.76 8.64
C ILE A 101 10.23 11.13 8.53
N HIS A 102 10.81 12.03 7.71
CA HIS A 102 10.19 13.33 7.45
C HIS A 102 8.86 13.21 6.72
N PHE A 103 8.78 12.33 5.72
CA PHE A 103 7.54 12.05 5.01
C PHE A 103 6.44 11.51 5.94
N LEU A 104 6.73 10.52 6.79
CA LEU A 104 5.75 9.92 7.71
C LEU A 104 5.21 10.93 8.74
N LYS A 105 5.99 11.96 9.09
CA LYS A 105 5.56 13.05 9.98
C LYS A 105 4.81 14.17 9.25
N SER A 106 4.85 14.19 7.91
CA SER A 106 4.30 15.26 7.10
C SER A 106 2.77 15.31 7.11
N PRO A 107 2.15 16.47 6.81
CA PRO A 107 0.72 16.56 6.59
C PRO A 107 0.23 15.65 5.46
N VAL A 108 1.04 15.45 4.42
CA VAL A 108 0.70 14.62 3.25
C VAL A 108 0.43 13.19 3.67
N TYR A 109 1.31 12.58 4.47
CA TYR A 109 1.10 11.22 4.94
C TYR A 109 -0.09 11.11 5.89
N LYS A 110 -0.28 12.08 6.79
CA LYS A 110 -1.47 12.10 7.67
C LYS A 110 -2.78 12.21 6.89
N SER A 111 -2.80 13.02 5.84
CA SER A 111 -3.94 13.11 4.93
C SER A 111 -4.17 11.79 4.18
N TYR A 112 -3.10 11.09 3.77
CA TYR A 112 -3.19 9.75 3.20
C TYR A 112 -3.82 8.75 4.16
N VAL A 113 -3.35 8.69 5.41
CA VAL A 113 -3.89 7.81 6.45
C VAL A 113 -5.39 8.06 6.63
N ALA A 114 -5.79 9.30 6.86
CA ALA A 114 -7.20 9.67 7.05
C ALA A 114 -8.05 9.33 5.82
N TRP A 115 -7.53 9.58 4.62
CA TRP A 115 -8.23 9.28 3.37
C TRP A 115 -8.42 7.77 3.17
N VAL A 116 -7.37 6.97 3.41
CA VAL A 116 -7.45 5.51 3.29
C VAL A 116 -8.41 4.92 4.32
N SER A 117 -8.36 5.36 5.59
CA SER A 117 -9.32 4.92 6.60
C SER A 117 -10.77 5.23 6.19
N ASN A 118 -11.05 6.43 5.68
CA ASN A 118 -12.39 6.79 5.22
C ASN A 118 -12.86 5.92 4.06
N LEU A 119 -11.99 5.68 3.07
CA LEU A 119 -12.30 4.80 1.95
C LEU A 119 -12.52 3.35 2.39
N TYR A 120 -11.76 2.89 3.38
CA TYR A 120 -11.87 1.55 3.95
C TYR A 120 -13.24 1.33 4.60
N PHE A 121 -13.66 2.23 5.49
CA PHE A 121 -14.98 2.15 6.12
C PHE A 121 -16.12 2.31 5.11
N LYS A 122 -15.98 3.22 4.14
CA LYS A 122 -16.96 3.35 3.07
C LYS A 122 -17.12 2.06 2.26
N ARG A 123 -16.01 1.37 1.97
CA ARG A 123 -16.04 0.07 1.27
C ARG A 123 -16.76 -1.01 2.08
N ILE A 124 -16.59 -1.01 3.40
CA ILE A 124 -17.33 -1.90 4.31
C ILE A 124 -18.82 -1.61 4.22
N ASP A 125 -19.23 -0.34 4.32
CA ASP A 125 -20.64 0.08 4.24
C ASP A 125 -21.26 -0.33 2.89
N ASP A 126 -20.57 -0.04 1.77
CA ASP A 126 -21.00 -0.41 0.42
C ASP A 126 -21.19 -1.94 0.29
N LEU A 127 -20.31 -2.75 0.90
CA LEU A 127 -20.41 -4.21 0.88
C LEU A 127 -21.53 -4.73 1.78
N ILE A 128 -21.81 -4.09 2.92
CA ILE A 128 -22.95 -4.43 3.79
C ILE A 128 -24.26 -4.16 3.04
N GLU A 129 -24.39 -3.01 2.38
CA GLU A 129 -25.57 -2.68 1.59
C GLU A 129 -25.78 -3.70 0.46
N ARG A 130 -24.72 -4.00 -0.29
CA ARG A 130 -24.76 -5.03 -1.34
C ARG A 130 -25.14 -6.40 -0.79
N TYR A 131 -24.60 -6.82 0.35
CA TYR A 131 -24.95 -8.11 0.97
C TYR A 131 -26.43 -8.24 1.31
N ASN A 132 -27.06 -7.12 1.71
CA ASN A 132 -28.48 -7.09 2.09
C ASN A 132 -29.39 -7.11 0.86
N ASN A 133 -28.93 -6.54 -0.26
CA ASN A 133 -29.70 -6.46 -1.50
C ASN A 133 -29.43 -7.63 -2.47
N GLU A 134 -28.40 -8.44 -2.22
CA GLU A 134 -28.02 -9.55 -3.10
C GLU A 134 -28.95 -10.76 -2.96
N GLU A 135 -29.55 -11.16 -4.09
CA GLU A 135 -30.48 -12.29 -4.16
C GLU A 135 -29.77 -13.60 -4.49
N LEU A 136 -28.63 -13.54 -5.18
CA LEU A 136 -27.87 -14.72 -5.60
C LEU A 136 -27.06 -15.30 -4.43
N PRO A 137 -27.30 -16.57 -4.02
CA PRO A 137 -26.61 -17.16 -2.86
C PRO A 137 -25.08 -17.20 -2.98
N GLU A 138 -24.56 -17.46 -4.18
CA GLU A 138 -23.10 -17.51 -4.44
C GLU A 138 -22.45 -16.13 -4.31
N GLU A 139 -23.08 -15.10 -4.84
CA GLU A 139 -22.58 -13.72 -4.73
C GLU A 139 -22.65 -13.23 -3.29
N ARG A 140 -23.75 -13.53 -2.60
CA ARG A 140 -23.93 -13.21 -1.19
C ARG A 140 -22.87 -13.88 -0.30
N LYS A 141 -22.50 -15.13 -0.59
CA LYS A 141 -21.41 -15.85 0.09
C LYS A 141 -20.05 -15.21 -0.18
N SER A 142 -19.79 -14.79 -1.43
CA SER A 142 -18.57 -14.08 -1.82
C SER A 142 -18.44 -12.73 -1.08
N ILE A 143 -19.51 -11.94 -1.05
CA ILE A 143 -19.56 -10.65 -0.32
C ILE A 143 -19.33 -10.88 1.17
N LYS A 144 -19.99 -11.88 1.77
CA LYS A 144 -19.77 -12.23 3.19
C LYS A 144 -18.31 -12.57 3.48
N ALA A 145 -17.66 -13.33 2.61
CA ALA A 145 -16.25 -13.68 2.78
C ALA A 145 -15.34 -12.44 2.73
N LYS A 146 -15.60 -11.49 1.82
CA LYS A 146 -14.88 -10.21 1.75
C LYS A 146 -15.10 -9.37 3.03
N LEU A 147 -16.35 -9.22 3.46
CA LEU A 147 -16.69 -8.50 4.70
C LEU A 147 -16.01 -9.10 5.93
N SER A 148 -16.01 -10.44 6.07
CA SER A 148 -15.34 -11.10 7.20
C SER A 148 -13.85 -10.82 7.24
N ARG A 149 -13.17 -10.68 6.09
CA ARG A 149 -11.74 -10.31 6.07
C ARG A 149 -11.52 -8.85 6.46
N LEU A 150 -12.31 -7.94 5.89
CA LEU A 150 -12.24 -6.51 6.20
C LEU A 150 -12.51 -6.22 7.68
N LEU A 151 -13.50 -6.88 8.29
CA LEU A 151 -13.84 -6.64 9.69
C LEU A 151 -12.84 -7.22 10.70
N ILE A 152 -11.93 -8.11 10.29
CA ILE A 152 -10.83 -8.58 11.16
C ILE A 152 -9.73 -7.50 11.27
N GLU A 153 -9.57 -6.67 10.25
CA GLU A 153 -8.54 -5.62 10.17
C GLU A 153 -9.04 -4.23 10.62
N ALA A 154 -10.34 -4.08 10.90
CA ALA A 154 -11.00 -2.84 11.32
C ALA A 154 -10.91 -2.60 12.84
#